data_AF-A0A7X7LER8-F1
#
_entry.id   AF-A0A7X7LER8-F1
#
_cell.length_a   1.000
_cell.length_b   1.000
_cell.length_c   1.000
_cell.angle_alpha   90.00
_cell.angle_beta   90.00
_cell.angle_gamma   90.00
#
_symmetry.space_group_name_H-M   'P 1'
#
loop_
_entity.id
_entity.type
_entity.pdbx_description
1 polymer ?
#
loop_
_entity_poly.entity_id
_entity_poly.type
_entity_poly.pdbx_seq_one_letter_code
_entity_poly.pdbx_strand_id
1 'polypeptide(L)'
;KKISRLAIFTSLSSLVYLIIISASKTKLFWYDAQIFPLLALLTALIIHQVFNILKNIPYLQKNLRINILPYLFLIIVFFTPYQKTIKRTYKPQEKVWEKEFYAISHFMKDAVKGKYQIDGFDLVYKGYDVHLDFYVIRLAQKGVHVNIIEDYKSLKPGDQVIVPDASLRDLILKKYTTETISETENGILLLKILEPTAS
;
A
#
# COMPACT_ATOMS: atom_id res chain seq x y z
N LYS A 1 -10.21 38.92 12.08
CA LYS A 1 -11.60 38.45 11.84
C LYS A 1 -11.68 37.24 10.89
N LYS A 2 -11.11 37.26 9.68
CA LYS A 2 -11.16 36.11 8.74
C LYS A 2 -10.43 34.85 9.24
N ILE A 3 -9.21 34.98 9.76
CA ILE A 3 -8.41 33.86 10.31
C ILE A 3 -9.12 33.15 11.47
N SER A 4 -9.73 33.92 12.38
CA SER A 4 -10.48 33.36 13.52
C SER A 4 -11.72 32.57 13.08
N ARG A 5 -12.47 33.05 12.07
CA ARG A 5 -13.61 32.29 11.51
C ARG A 5 -13.15 30.98 10.87
N LEU A 6 -12.04 31.01 10.13
CA LEU A 6 -11.46 29.81 9.52
C LEU A 6 -11.02 28.80 10.58
N ALA A 7 -10.36 29.26 11.64
CA ALA A 7 -9.95 28.40 12.76
C ALA A 7 -11.15 27.72 13.42
N ILE A 8 -12.19 28.49 13.75
CA ILE A 8 -13.41 27.98 14.39
C ILE A 8 -14.12 26.96 13.49
N PHE A 9 -14.31 27.29 12.22
CA PHE A 9 -14.94 26.39 11.26
C PHE A 9 -14.16 25.07 11.15
N THR A 10 -12.85 25.16 10.92
CA THR A 10 -11.99 23.98 10.74
C THR A 10 -11.94 23.11 12.01
N SER A 11 -11.87 23.72 13.19
CA SER A 11 -11.90 23.01 14.47
C SER A 11 -13.25 22.31 14.68
N LEU A 12 -14.36 23.00 14.41
CA LEU A 12 -15.69 22.43 14.59
C LEU A 12 -15.93 21.27 13.62
N SER A 13 -15.59 21.44 12.35
CA SER A 13 -15.69 20.37 11.34
C SER A 13 -14.82 19.16 11.71
N SER A 14 -13.58 19.38 12.16
CA SER A 14 -12.71 18.29 12.62
C SER A 14 -13.31 17.55 13.81
N LEU A 15 -13.83 18.28 14.80
CA LEU A 15 -14.42 17.70 16.00
C LEU A 15 -15.66 16.88 15.69
N VAL A 16 -16.58 17.41 14.88
CA VAL A 16 -17.79 16.69 14.45
C VAL A 16 -17.41 15.42 13.71
N TYR A 17 -16.45 15.49 12.79
CA TYR A 17 -15.96 14.30 12.08
C TYR A 17 -15.39 13.25 13.04
N LEU A 18 -14.54 13.64 13.99
CA LEU A 18 -13.98 12.72 14.99
C LEU A 18 -15.07 12.05 15.84
N ILE A 19 -16.12 12.78 16.21
CA ILE A 19 -17.25 12.23 16.95
C ILE A 19 -17.97 11.17 16.11
N ILE A 20 -18.25 11.46 14.84
CA ILE A 20 -18.94 10.53 13.92
C ILE A 20 -18.16 9.22 13.78
N ILE A 21 -16.86 9.30 13.48
CA ILE A 21 -16.04 8.08 13.30
C ILE A 21 -15.85 7.33 14.63
N SER A 22 -15.81 8.03 15.76
CA SER A 22 -15.65 7.41 17.08
C SER A 22 -16.90 6.65 17.50
N ALA A 23 -18.08 7.14 17.14
CA ALA A 23 -19.38 6.53 17.42
C ALA A 23 -19.77 5.43 16.42
N SER A 24 -19.08 5.31 15.29
CA SER A 24 -19.34 4.27 14.27
C SER A 24 -19.04 2.86 14.81
N LYS A 25 -19.92 1.91 14.49
CA LYS A 25 -19.75 0.47 14.79
C LYS A 25 -18.63 -0.16 13.96
N THR A 26 -18.47 0.29 12.71
CA THR A 26 -17.41 -0.20 11.81
C THR A 26 -16.33 0.86 11.68
N LYS A 27 -15.09 0.50 12.03
CA LYS A 27 -13.93 1.38 11.97
C LYS A 27 -12.96 0.85 10.92
N LEU A 28 -12.82 1.61 9.83
CA LEU A 28 -11.89 1.32 8.76
C LEU A 28 -10.70 2.27 8.92
N PHE A 29 -9.48 1.74 8.78
CA PHE A 29 -8.26 2.51 9.04
C PHE A 29 -8.12 3.76 8.14
N TRP A 30 -8.75 3.76 6.97
CA TRP A 30 -8.70 4.90 6.06
C TRP A 30 -9.67 6.04 6.43
N TYR A 31 -10.53 5.89 7.43
CA TYR A 31 -11.41 6.97 7.92
C TYR A 31 -10.63 8.11 8.57
N ASP A 32 -9.41 7.85 9.04
CA ASP A 32 -8.52 8.89 9.56
C ASP A 32 -7.93 9.75 8.42
N ALA A 33 -7.87 9.22 7.20
CA ALA A 33 -7.24 9.92 6.08
C ALA A 33 -7.98 11.22 5.70
N GLN A 34 -9.32 11.23 5.78
CA GLN A 34 -10.14 12.38 5.38
C GLN A 34 -10.04 13.54 6.38
N ILE A 35 -9.62 13.30 7.63
CA ILE A 35 -9.47 14.39 8.62
C ILE A 35 -8.14 15.12 8.50
N PHE A 36 -7.09 14.48 7.95
CA PHE A 36 -5.76 15.07 7.88
C PHE A 36 -5.69 16.44 7.20
N PRO A 37 -6.43 16.75 6.12
CA PRO A 37 -6.44 18.09 5.54
C PRO A 37 -6.93 19.18 6.52
N LEU A 38 -7.97 18.89 7.31
CA LEU A 38 -8.49 19.84 8.30
C LEU A 38 -7.50 20.04 9.46
N LEU A 39 -6.91 18.95 9.94
CA LEU A 39 -5.87 19.03 10.97
C LEU A 39 -4.62 19.76 10.47
N ALA A 40 -4.22 19.56 9.21
CA ALA A 40 -3.11 20.26 8.58
C ALA A 40 -3.35 21.77 8.52
N LEU A 41 -4.58 22.20 8.27
CA LEU A 41 -4.94 23.62 8.30
C LEU A 41 -4.85 24.19 9.73
N LEU A 42 -5.31 23.45 10.74
CA LEU A 42 -5.17 23.87 12.14
C LEU A 42 -3.70 23.95 12.58
N THR A 43 -2.88 22.97 12.22
CA THR A 43 -1.44 22.99 12.53
C THR A 43 -0.74 24.15 11.82
N ALA A 44 -1.10 24.46 10.57
CA ALA A 44 -0.58 25.61 9.85
C ALA A 44 -0.87 26.94 10.57
N LEU A 45 -2.06 27.10 11.16
CA LEU A 45 -2.40 28.30 11.94
C LEU A 45 -1.51 28.45 13.18
N ILE A 46 -1.26 27.36 13.90
CA ILE A 46 -0.38 27.35 15.08
C ILE A 46 1.06 27.69 14.67
N ILE A 47 1.57 27.05 13.61
CA ILE A 47 2.91 27.31 13.06
C ILE A 47 3.03 28.78 12.64
N HIS A 48 2.01 29.34 11.98
CA HIS A 48 1.99 30.75 11.58
C HIS A 48 2.04 31.70 12.79
N GLN A 49 1.32 31.37 13.86
CA GLN A 49 1.36 32.17 15.08
C GLN A 49 2.76 32.17 15.72
N VAL A 50 3.40 31.00 15.84
CA VAL A 50 4.77 30.88 16.36
C VAL A 50 5.76 31.61 15.44
N PHE A 51 5.62 31.47 14.12
CA PHE A 51 6.43 32.19 13.14
C PHE A 51 6.36 33.71 13.34
N ASN A 52 5.15 34.26 13.51
CA ASN A 52 4.96 35.70 13.75
C ASN A 52 5.55 36.15 15.10
N ILE A 53 5.44 35.33 16.15
CA ILE A 53 6.06 35.60 17.45
C ILE A 53 7.58 35.68 17.28
N LEU A 54 8.20 34.69 16.64
CA LEU A 54 9.64 34.64 16.42
C LEU A 54 10.13 35.78 15.52
N LYS A 55 9.36 36.17 14.50
CA LYS A 55 9.68 37.28 13.59
C LYS A 55 9.68 38.63 14.30
N ASN A 56 8.78 38.82 15.27
CA ASN A 56 8.54 40.10 15.94
C ASN A 56 9.21 40.25 17.31
N ILE A 57 10.25 39.47 17.58
CA ILE A 57 11.03 39.61 18.82
C ILE A 57 11.75 40.97 18.83
N PRO A 58 11.45 41.88 19.78
CA PRO A 58 11.96 43.26 19.76
C PRO A 58 13.50 43.36 19.75
N TYR A 59 14.16 42.49 20.52
CA TYR A 59 15.62 42.44 20.59
C TYR A 59 16.27 42.11 19.24
N LEU A 60 15.72 41.13 18.51
CA LEU A 60 16.25 40.71 17.21
C LEU A 60 15.93 41.73 16.12
N GLN A 61 14.78 42.39 16.17
CA GLN A 61 14.42 43.45 15.23
C GLN A 61 15.32 44.69 15.36
N LYS A 62 15.75 45.01 16.59
CA LYS A 62 16.62 46.15 16.86
C LYS A 62 18.07 45.90 16.44
N ASN A 63 18.57 44.67 16.61
CA ASN A 63 19.99 44.35 16.47
C ASN A 63 20.36 43.67 15.14
N LEU A 64 19.40 43.08 14.42
CA LEU A 64 19.65 42.35 13.17
C LEU A 64 18.88 42.96 12.01
N ARG A 65 19.56 43.13 10.87
CA ARG A 65 18.95 43.58 9.61
C ARG A 65 17.95 42.54 9.07
N ILE A 66 18.18 41.25 9.32
CA ILE A 66 17.31 40.14 8.92
C ILE A 66 17.19 39.15 10.07
N ASN A 67 15.97 38.86 10.49
CA ASN A 67 15.67 37.84 11.49
C ASN A 67 15.49 36.46 10.83
N ILE A 68 16.52 35.61 10.94
CA ILE A 68 16.52 34.25 10.35
C ILE A 68 15.81 33.19 11.20
N LEU A 69 15.59 33.48 12.49
CA LEU A 69 15.02 32.56 13.46
C LEU A 69 13.67 31.94 13.05
N PRO A 70 12.68 32.68 12.53
CA PRO A 70 11.40 32.09 12.13
C PRO A 70 11.55 31.10 10.95
N TYR A 71 12.55 31.27 10.09
CA TYR A 71 12.82 30.34 8.98
C TYR A 71 13.54 29.07 9.47
N LEU A 72 14.50 29.21 10.39
CA LEU A 72 15.13 28.06 11.04
C LEU A 72 14.09 27.20 11.78
N PHE A 73 13.13 27.84 12.46
CA PHE A 73 12.00 27.14 13.07
C PHE A 73 11.21 26.30 12.06
N LEU A 74 10.88 26.84 10.89
CA LEU A 74 10.19 26.06 9.84
C LEU A 74 11.03 24.86 9.41
N ILE A 75 12.33 25.04 9.18
CA ILE A 75 13.22 23.95 8.79
C ILE A 75 13.18 22.85 9.85
N ILE A 76 13.32 23.19 11.13
CA ILE A 76 13.31 22.22 12.25
C ILE A 76 11.98 21.46 12.33
N VAL A 77 10.85 22.17 12.26
CA VAL A 77 9.51 21.57 12.35
C VAL A 77 9.25 20.58 11.21
N PHE A 78 9.69 20.92 9.99
CA PHE A 78 9.46 20.08 8.82
C PHE A 78 10.55 19.03 8.58
N PHE A 79 11.72 19.13 9.22
CA PHE A 79 12.84 18.23 8.98
C PHE A 79 12.50 16.76 9.26
N THR A 80 12.03 16.46 10.48
CA THR A 80 11.68 15.10 10.89
C THR A 80 10.57 14.46 10.04
N PRO A 81 9.40 15.11 9.82
CA PRO A 81 8.37 14.51 8.99
C PRO A 81 8.82 14.34 7.54
N TYR A 82 9.58 15.29 6.98
CA TYR A 82 10.11 15.17 5.63
C TYR A 82 11.08 14.00 5.48
N GLN A 83 12.05 13.87 6.40
CA GLN A 83 12.97 12.73 6.42
C GLN A 83 12.24 11.38 6.53
N LYS A 84 11.21 11.30 7.40
CA LYS A 84 10.41 10.09 7.57
C LYS A 84 9.62 9.74 6.31
N THR A 85 9.07 10.73 5.63
CA THR A 85 8.39 10.55 4.34
C THR A 85 9.37 10.02 3.30
N ILE A 86 10.52 10.68 3.09
CA ILE A 86 11.56 10.22 2.16
C ILE A 86 11.98 8.79 2.48
N LYS A 87 12.28 8.45 3.74
CA LYS A 87 12.68 7.09 4.13
C LYS A 87 11.61 6.03 3.81
N ARG A 88 10.33 6.41 3.84
CA ARG A 88 9.20 5.50 3.59
C ARG A 88 8.82 5.40 2.12
N THR A 89 9.02 6.45 1.33
CA THR A 89 8.54 6.52 -0.06
C THR A 89 9.65 6.42 -1.09
N TYR A 90 10.87 6.85 -0.76
CA TYR A 90 12.02 6.77 -1.64
C TYR A 90 12.72 5.42 -1.46
N LYS A 91 12.53 4.53 -2.43
CA LYS A 91 13.00 3.13 -2.40
C LYS A 91 12.55 2.40 -1.12
N PRO A 92 11.22 2.23 -0.93
CA PRO A 92 10.71 1.50 0.23
C PRO A 92 11.37 0.13 0.29
N GLN A 93 11.97 -0.18 1.44
CA GLN A 93 12.42 -1.53 1.72
C GLN A 93 11.20 -2.32 2.18
N GLU A 94 10.86 -3.35 1.41
CA GLU A 94 9.82 -4.30 1.82
C GLU A 94 10.25 -4.98 3.12
N LYS A 95 9.34 -5.00 4.08
CA LYS A 95 9.55 -5.77 5.30
C LYS A 95 9.51 -7.25 4.97
N VAL A 96 10.16 -8.07 5.81
CA VAL A 96 10.24 -9.52 5.59
C VAL A 96 8.85 -10.15 5.45
N TRP A 97 7.88 -9.74 6.27
CA TRP A 97 6.50 -10.21 6.22
C TRP A 97 5.68 -9.67 5.03
N GLU A 98 6.17 -8.64 4.34
CA GLU A 98 5.55 -8.10 3.13
C GLU A 98 6.00 -8.85 1.88
N LYS A 99 7.18 -9.51 1.94
CA LYS A 99 7.75 -10.23 0.79
C LYS A 99 6.84 -11.35 0.30
N GLU A 100 6.30 -12.16 1.21
CA GLU A 100 5.39 -13.26 0.86
C GLU A 100 4.10 -12.71 0.24
N PHE A 101 3.52 -11.68 0.85
CA PHE A 101 2.32 -11.03 0.34
C PHE A 101 2.51 -10.43 -1.06
N TYR A 102 3.66 -9.79 -1.31
CA TYR A 102 3.97 -9.17 -2.62
C TYR A 102 4.65 -10.13 -3.60
N ALA A 103 4.97 -11.36 -3.21
CA ALA A 103 5.67 -12.33 -4.06
C ALA A 103 4.93 -12.51 -5.39
N ILE A 104 3.61 -12.71 -5.33
CA ILE A 104 2.78 -12.87 -6.53
C ILE A 104 2.79 -11.62 -7.41
N SER A 105 2.77 -10.42 -6.80
CA SER A 105 2.85 -9.16 -7.56
C SER A 105 4.18 -9.04 -8.30
N HIS A 106 5.29 -9.40 -7.65
CA HIS A 106 6.61 -9.40 -8.29
C HIS A 106 6.71 -10.44 -9.41
N PHE A 107 6.14 -11.62 -9.19
CA PHE A 107 6.07 -12.66 -10.21
C PHE A 107 5.28 -12.23 -11.43
N MET A 108 4.06 -11.72 -11.24
CA MET A 108 3.21 -11.23 -12.33
C MET A 108 3.88 -10.08 -13.09
N LYS A 109 4.57 -9.18 -12.37
CA LYS A 109 5.37 -8.11 -12.98
C LYS A 109 6.52 -8.65 -13.83
N ASP A 110 7.22 -9.67 -13.37
CA ASP A 110 8.30 -10.31 -14.12
C ASP A 110 7.79 -11.15 -15.30
N ALA A 111 6.63 -11.79 -15.16
CA ALA A 111 5.94 -12.47 -16.25
C ALA A 111 5.56 -11.49 -17.37
N VAL A 112 5.07 -10.29 -17.02
CA VAL A 112 4.83 -9.21 -18.00
C VAL A 112 6.11 -8.80 -18.74
N LYS A 113 7.29 -8.91 -18.12
CA LYS A 113 8.58 -8.66 -18.79
C LYS A 113 9.06 -9.83 -19.65
N GLY A 114 8.33 -10.94 -19.70
CA GLY A 114 8.68 -12.15 -20.45
C GLY A 114 9.66 -13.06 -19.73
N LYS A 115 9.86 -12.90 -18.42
CA LYS A 115 10.76 -13.76 -17.63
C LYS A 115 10.21 -15.18 -17.46
N TYR A 116 8.88 -15.34 -17.52
CA TYR A 116 8.18 -16.61 -17.32
C TYR A 116 7.21 -16.85 -18.48
N GLN A 117 7.16 -18.10 -18.97
CA GLN A 117 6.16 -18.54 -19.94
C GLN A 117 4.98 -19.11 -19.17
N ILE A 118 3.90 -18.33 -19.08
CA ILE A 118 2.70 -18.65 -18.30
C ILE A 118 1.41 -18.57 -19.12
N ASP A 119 1.54 -18.58 -20.45
CA ASP A 119 0.36 -18.55 -21.32
C ASP A 119 -0.46 -19.83 -21.14
N GLY A 120 -1.76 -19.67 -20.89
CA GLY A 120 -2.69 -20.76 -20.61
C GLY A 120 -2.68 -21.26 -19.16
N PHE A 121 -1.94 -20.62 -18.26
CA PHE A 121 -1.95 -20.98 -16.84
C PHE A 121 -3.12 -20.34 -16.09
N ASP A 122 -3.65 -21.04 -15.09
CA ASP A 122 -4.61 -20.49 -14.14
C ASP A 122 -3.91 -20.10 -12.82
N LEU A 123 -4.05 -18.85 -12.41
CA LEU A 123 -3.58 -18.34 -11.13
C LEU A 123 -4.59 -18.68 -10.04
N VAL A 124 -4.21 -19.58 -9.14
CA VAL A 124 -5.05 -19.94 -7.99
C VAL A 124 -4.81 -18.92 -6.88
N TYR A 125 -5.76 -18.02 -6.67
CA TYR A 125 -5.64 -16.96 -5.69
C TYR A 125 -6.97 -16.71 -4.99
N LYS A 126 -6.93 -16.66 -3.66
CA LYS A 126 -8.12 -16.41 -2.84
C LYS A 126 -7.98 -15.08 -2.11
N GLY A 127 -8.77 -14.09 -2.51
CA GLY A 127 -8.81 -12.79 -1.83
C GLY A 127 -9.03 -11.63 -2.79
N TYR A 128 -8.74 -10.42 -2.31
CA TYR A 128 -8.87 -9.20 -3.10
C TYR A 128 -7.74 -9.13 -4.16
N ASP A 129 -8.11 -9.33 -5.41
CA ASP A 129 -7.25 -9.60 -6.56
C ASP A 129 -7.12 -8.41 -7.53
N VAL A 130 -7.70 -7.25 -7.22
CA VAL A 130 -7.67 -6.06 -8.12
C VAL A 130 -6.25 -5.64 -8.53
N HIS A 131 -5.26 -5.92 -7.69
CA HIS A 131 -3.85 -5.66 -8.02
C HIS A 131 -3.25 -6.68 -9.02
N LEU A 132 -3.81 -7.89 -9.09
CA LEU A 132 -3.47 -8.96 -10.03
C LEU A 132 -4.17 -8.75 -11.38
N ASP A 133 -5.42 -8.27 -11.37
CA ASP A 133 -6.17 -7.92 -12.60
C ASP A 133 -5.38 -7.00 -13.51
N PHE A 134 -4.70 -6.01 -12.92
CA PHE A 134 -3.82 -5.11 -13.67
C PHE A 134 -2.78 -5.88 -14.50
N TYR A 135 -2.15 -6.89 -13.92
CA TYR A 135 -1.13 -7.68 -14.60
C TYR A 135 -1.73 -8.66 -15.59
N VAL A 136 -2.87 -9.28 -15.28
CA VAL A 136 -3.61 -10.16 -16.22
C VAL A 136 -3.99 -9.39 -17.48
N ILE A 137 -4.56 -8.20 -17.34
CA ILE A 137 -4.89 -7.31 -18.47
C ILE A 137 -3.62 -6.97 -19.26
N ARG A 138 -2.50 -6.70 -18.58
CA ARG A 138 -1.24 -6.34 -19.24
C ARG A 138 -0.61 -7.52 -19.98
N LEU A 139 -0.77 -8.75 -19.48
CA LEU A 139 -0.35 -9.98 -20.14
C LEU A 139 -1.22 -10.25 -21.38
N ALA A 140 -2.54 -10.10 -21.26
CA ALA A 140 -3.48 -10.28 -22.37
C ALA A 140 -3.18 -9.34 -23.55
N GLN A 141 -2.80 -8.09 -23.28
CA GLN A 141 -2.33 -7.13 -24.30
C GLN A 141 -1.08 -7.59 -25.05
N LYS A 142 -0.31 -8.53 -24.48
CA LYS A 142 0.86 -9.16 -25.09
C LYS A 142 0.57 -10.55 -25.69
N GLY A 143 -0.70 -10.95 -25.71
CA GLY A 143 -1.13 -12.27 -26.18
C GLY A 143 -0.90 -13.41 -25.18
N VAL A 144 -0.57 -13.11 -23.92
CA VAL A 144 -0.41 -14.09 -22.85
C VAL A 144 -1.69 -14.11 -22.00
N HIS A 145 -2.36 -15.26 -21.91
CA HIS A 145 -3.62 -15.42 -21.23
C HIS A 145 -3.43 -16.16 -19.91
N VAL A 146 -3.91 -15.55 -18.83
CA VAL A 146 -3.89 -16.13 -17.48
C VAL A 146 -5.25 -15.84 -16.87
N ASN A 147 -5.91 -16.86 -16.32
CA ASN A 147 -7.17 -16.65 -15.58
C ASN A 147 -6.88 -16.65 -14.08
N ILE A 148 -7.68 -15.91 -13.31
CA ILE A 148 -7.65 -16.00 -11.85
C ILE A 148 -8.80 -16.93 -11.42
N ILE A 149 -8.48 -17.94 -10.61
CA ILE A 149 -9.45 -18.86 -10.04
C ILE A 149 -9.37 -18.84 -8.51
N GLU A 150 -10.51 -18.77 -7.85
CA GLU A 150 -10.57 -18.76 -6.38
C GLU A 150 -10.64 -20.16 -5.77
N ASP A 151 -11.31 -21.09 -6.46
CA ASP A 151 -11.57 -22.45 -5.96
C ASP A 151 -10.62 -23.47 -6.57
N TYR A 152 -9.58 -23.85 -5.82
CA TYR A 152 -8.67 -24.92 -6.20
C TYR A 152 -9.36 -26.28 -6.38
N LYS A 153 -10.62 -26.46 -5.92
CA LYS A 153 -11.33 -27.73 -6.07
C LYS A 153 -11.90 -27.94 -7.46
N SER A 154 -12.02 -26.90 -8.30
CA SER A 154 -12.49 -27.02 -9.67
C SER A 154 -11.41 -27.42 -10.67
N LEU A 155 -10.16 -27.58 -10.20
CA LEU A 155 -9.02 -28.01 -11.01
C LEU A 155 -9.21 -29.41 -11.58
N LYS A 156 -8.83 -29.57 -12.84
CA LYS A 156 -8.93 -30.80 -13.63
C LYS A 156 -7.54 -31.34 -13.99
N PRO A 157 -7.43 -32.66 -14.21
CA PRO A 157 -6.28 -33.27 -14.88
C PRO A 157 -5.88 -32.52 -16.16
N GLY A 158 -4.61 -32.16 -16.26
CA GLY A 158 -4.04 -31.41 -17.37
C GLY A 158 -3.89 -29.90 -17.15
N ASP A 159 -4.61 -29.32 -16.18
CA ASP A 159 -4.54 -27.90 -15.89
C ASP A 159 -3.13 -27.50 -15.42
N GLN A 160 -2.68 -26.33 -15.87
CA GLN A 160 -1.42 -25.72 -15.44
C GLN A 160 -1.72 -24.55 -14.53
N VAL A 161 -1.18 -24.58 -13.31
CA VAL A 161 -1.57 -23.64 -12.26
C VAL A 161 -0.39 -22.92 -11.64
N ILE A 162 -0.60 -21.65 -11.31
CA ILE A 162 0.33 -20.82 -10.55
C ILE A 162 -0.18 -20.77 -9.11
N VAL A 163 0.65 -21.20 -8.16
CA VAL A 163 0.30 -21.28 -6.75
C VAL A 163 1.26 -20.42 -5.92
N PRO A 164 0.82 -19.24 -5.45
CA PRO A 164 1.70 -18.33 -4.72
C PRO A 164 1.77 -18.57 -3.21
N ASP A 165 0.77 -19.24 -2.63
CA ASP A 165 0.64 -19.40 -1.18
C ASP A 165 1.01 -20.83 -0.75
N ALA A 166 1.86 -20.96 0.27
CA ALA A 166 2.33 -22.25 0.76
C ALA A 166 1.19 -23.10 1.37
N SER A 167 0.22 -22.48 2.04
CA SER A 167 -0.94 -23.18 2.59
C SER A 167 -1.83 -23.72 1.48
N LEU A 168 -2.04 -22.92 0.42
CA LEU A 168 -2.80 -23.34 -0.76
C LEU A 168 -2.09 -24.47 -1.51
N ARG A 169 -0.76 -24.40 -1.64
CA ARG A 169 0.05 -25.49 -2.18
C ARG A 169 -0.20 -26.79 -1.41
N ASP A 170 -0.10 -26.77 -0.10
CA ASP A 170 -0.27 -27.97 0.71
C ASP A 170 -1.70 -28.55 0.59
N LEU A 171 -2.72 -27.70 0.40
CA LEU A 171 -4.08 -28.14 0.11
C LEU A 171 -4.22 -28.78 -1.27
N ILE A 172 -3.55 -28.25 -2.29
CA ILE A 172 -3.55 -28.81 -3.65
C ILE A 172 -2.82 -30.15 -3.66
N LEU A 173 -1.62 -30.23 -3.08
CA LEU A 173 -0.81 -31.46 -3.02
C LEU A 173 -1.48 -32.59 -2.23
N LYS A 174 -2.32 -32.26 -1.24
CA LYS A 174 -3.14 -33.26 -0.52
C LYS A 174 -4.27 -33.84 -1.38
N LYS A 175 -4.82 -33.04 -2.29
CA LYS A 175 -6.01 -33.41 -3.08
C LYS A 175 -5.66 -33.93 -4.48
N TYR A 176 -4.53 -33.50 -5.04
CA TYR A 176 -4.10 -33.85 -6.38
C TYR A 176 -2.65 -34.32 -6.39
N THR A 177 -2.38 -35.32 -7.23
CA THR A 177 -1.04 -35.61 -7.72
C THR A 177 -0.64 -34.52 -8.70
N THR A 178 0.52 -33.91 -8.50
CA THR A 178 1.00 -32.79 -9.32
C THR A 178 2.42 -33.01 -9.81
N GLU A 179 2.73 -32.46 -10.97
CA GLU A 179 4.09 -32.33 -11.49
C GLU A 179 4.56 -30.88 -11.35
N THR A 180 5.72 -30.65 -10.74
CA THR A 180 6.30 -29.30 -10.65
C THR A 180 6.98 -28.94 -11.97
N ILE A 181 6.44 -27.95 -12.67
CA ILE A 181 7.01 -27.40 -13.90
C ILE A 181 8.21 -26.51 -13.56
N SER A 182 8.04 -25.64 -12.55
CA SER A 182 9.08 -24.72 -12.11
C SER A 182 8.77 -24.16 -10.72
N GLU A 183 9.82 -23.76 -10.02
CA GLU A 183 9.76 -23.03 -8.76
C GLU A 183 10.56 -21.74 -8.91
N THR A 184 9.98 -20.64 -8.42
CA THR A 184 10.64 -19.34 -8.43
C THR A 184 11.40 -19.08 -7.14
N GLU A 185 12.37 -18.17 -7.17
CA GLU A 185 13.14 -17.75 -5.98
C GLU A 185 12.26 -17.21 -4.84
N ASN A 186 11.04 -16.75 -5.15
CA ASN A 186 10.08 -16.22 -4.19
C ASN A 186 9.09 -17.29 -3.68
N GLY A 187 9.32 -18.59 -3.98
CA GLY A 187 8.51 -19.70 -3.48
C GLY A 187 7.20 -19.95 -4.23
N ILE A 188 6.97 -19.27 -5.36
CA ILE A 188 5.80 -19.51 -6.22
C ILE A 188 6.07 -20.74 -7.08
N LEU A 189 5.11 -21.66 -7.08
CA LEU A 189 5.16 -22.89 -7.87
C LEU A 189 4.29 -22.81 -9.11
N LEU A 190 4.83 -23.33 -10.20
CA LEU A 190 4.09 -23.66 -11.41
C LEU A 190 3.91 -25.17 -11.42
N LEU A 191 2.65 -25.62 -11.32
CA LEU A 191 2.30 -27.03 -11.23
C LEU A 191 1.45 -27.45 -12.43
N LYS A 192 1.57 -28.71 -12.82
CA LYS A 192 0.60 -29.39 -13.67
C LYS A 192 -0.21 -30.37 -12.83
N ILE A 193 -1.52 -30.28 -12.91
CA ILE A 193 -2.42 -31.20 -12.21
C ILE A 193 -2.48 -32.51 -13.00
N LEU A 194 -2.22 -33.65 -12.35
CA LEU A 194 -2.24 -34.97 -12.99
C LEU A 194 -3.55 -35.69 -12.70
N GLU A 195 -3.75 -36.19 -11.48
CA GLU A 195 -4.93 -36.93 -11.08
C GLU A 195 -5.33 -36.56 -9.65
N PRO A 196 -6.61 -36.70 -9.25
CA PRO A 196 -6.98 -36.60 -7.84
C PRO A 196 -6.23 -37.66 -7.03
N THR A 197 -5.68 -37.27 -5.88
CA THR A 197 -5.07 -38.21 -4.95
C THR A 197 -6.15 -39.18 -4.48
N ALA A 198 -5.94 -40.48 -4.69
CA ALA A 198 -6.87 -41.51 -4.21
C ALA A 198 -6.99 -41.39 -2.69
N SER A 199 -8.20 -41.04 -2.22
CA SER A 199 -8.58 -41.02 -0.80
C SER A 199 -8.80 -42.41 -0.26
#